data_AF-A0A7C1UE38-F1
#
_entry.id   AF-A0A7C1UE38-F1
#
_cell.length_a   1.000
_cell.length_b   1.000
_cell.length_c   1.000
_cell.angle_alpha   90.00
_cell.angle_beta   90.00
_cell.angle_gamma   90.00
#
_symmetry.space_group_name_H-M   'P 1'
#
loop_
_entity.id
_entity.type
_entity.pdbx_description
1 polymer ?
#
loop_
_entity_poly.entity_id
_entity_poly.type
_entity_poly.pdbx_seq_one_letter_code
_entity_poly.pdbx_strand_id
1 'polypeptide(L)' 'MSPGSATGSGGGPVLLIHGFTGSAASTWRPTGLIDLLAESGREVLAPDLWGHGRSEMKSHDPADYA' A
#
# COMPACT_ATOMS: atom_id res chain seq x y z
N MET A 1 5.75 -17.33 -26.70
CA MET A 1 6.51 -16.77 -25.57
C MET A 1 5.49 -16.22 -24.59
N SER A 2 5.15 -16.99 -23.55
CA SER A 2 4.22 -16.56 -22.51
C SER A 2 5.01 -15.87 -21.40
N PRO A 3 4.56 -14.74 -20.83
CA PRO A 3 5.25 -14.13 -19.70
C PRO A 3 5.06 -15.03 -18.47
N GLY A 4 6.17 -15.29 -17.79
CA GLY A 4 6.26 -16.24 -16.67
C GLY A 4 5.45 -15.81 -15.46
N SER A 5 4.82 -16.79 -14.82
CA SER A 5 4.38 -16.68 -13.43
C SER A 5 5.58 -16.36 -12.55
N ALA A 6 5.64 -15.14 -12.03
CA ALA A 6 6.54 -14.82 -10.93
C ALA A 6 5.96 -15.43 -9.65
N THR A 7 6.29 -16.68 -9.37
CA THR A 7 6.26 -17.17 -7.99
C THR A 7 7.41 -16.48 -7.27
N GLY A 8 7.13 -15.31 -6.70
CA GLY A 8 8.10 -14.56 -5.92
C GLY A 8 8.58 -15.40 -4.75
N SER A 9 9.90 -15.60 -4.65
CA SER A 9 10.59 -16.27 -3.54
C SER A 9 10.59 -15.44 -2.24
N GLY A 10 9.65 -14.50 -2.11
CA GLY A 10 9.49 -13.55 -1.02
C GLY A 10 8.06 -13.60 -0.52
N GLY A 11 7.85 -13.31 0.77
CA GLY A 11 6.52 -13.37 1.36
C GLY A 11 5.50 -12.54 0.56
N GLY A 12 4.25 -13.00 0.47
CA GLY A 12 3.21 -12.31 -0.28
C GLY A 12 3.07 -10.82 0.08
N PRO A 13 2.43 -10.02 -0.81
CA PRO A 13 2.35 -8.58 -0.66
C PRO A 13 1.64 -8.19 0.65
N VAL A 14 2.06 -7.05 1.22
CA VAL A 14 1.47 -6.48 2.44
C VAL A 14 0.85 -5.13 2.13
N LEU A 15 -0.42 -4.98 2.46
CA LEU A 15 -1.14 -3.71 2.43
C LEU A 15 -1.17 -3.10 3.82
N LEU A 16 -0.61 -1.90 3.97
CA LEU A 16 -0.61 -1.13 5.21
C LEU A 16 -1.68 -0.04 5.16
N ILE A 17 -2.72 -0.17 5.99
CA ILE A 17 -3.80 0.81 6.13
C ILE A 17 -3.52 1.71 7.33
N HIS A 18 -3.27 2.99 7.09
CA HIS A 18 -3.03 3.94 8.16
C HIS A 18 -4.27 4.21 9.03
N GLY A 19 -4.07 4.79 10.21
CA GLY A 19 -5.16 5.16 11.13
C GLY A 19 -6.00 6.34 10.64
N PHE A 20 -7.17 6.54 11.26
CA PHE A 20 -8.19 7.53 10.84
C PHE A 20 -7.70 8.98 10.75
N THR A 21 -6.71 9.40 11.53
CA THR A 21 -6.21 10.79 11.50
C THR A 21 -4.86 10.92 10.79
N GLY A 22 -4.34 9.82 10.23
CA GLY A 22 -2.98 9.71 9.74
C GLY A 22 -2.88 9.67 8.21
N SER A 23 -1.66 9.46 7.75
CA SER A 23 -1.30 9.09 6.38
C SER A 23 -0.33 7.92 6.43
N ALA A 24 -0.05 7.29 5.30
CA ALA A 24 1.02 6.29 5.21
C ALA A 24 2.36 6.85 5.70
N ALA A 25 2.64 8.12 5.34
CA ALA A 25 3.85 8.81 5.74
C ALA A 25 3.93 9.05 7.25
N SER A 26 2.87 9.54 7.90
CA SER A 26 2.90 9.84 9.34
C SER A 26 2.81 8.59 10.21
N THR A 27 2.19 7.52 9.70
CA THR A 27 1.93 6.30 10.49
C THR A 27 3.10 5.33 10.40
N TRP A 28 3.63 5.08 9.19
CA TRP A 28 4.53 3.96 8.98
C TRP A 28 6.00 4.36 8.85
N ARG A 29 6.31 5.54 8.31
CA ARG A 29 7.71 6.00 8.17
C ARG A 29 8.44 6.18 9.50
N PRO A 30 7.84 6.75 10.56
CA PRO A 30 8.57 6.95 11.83
C PRO A 30 9.04 5.65 12.47
N THR A 31 8.30 4.55 12.23
CA THR A 31 8.64 3.22 12.75
C THR A 31 9.58 2.43 11.86
N GLY A 32 9.84 2.88 10.63
CA GLY A 32 10.60 2.12 9.62
C GLY A 32 9.92 0.85 9.12
N LEU A 33 8.62 0.65 9.40
CA LEU A 33 7.93 -0.61 9.10
C LEU A 33 7.86 -0.92 7.60
N ILE A 34 7.75 0.11 6.76
CA ILE A 34 7.76 -0.05 5.29
C ILE A 34 9.09 -0.68 4.85
N ASP A 35 10.20 -0.12 5.32
CA ASP A 35 11.55 -0.56 4.93
C ASP A 35 11.82 -1.97 5.48
N LEU A 36 11.47 -2.25 6.73
CA LEU A 36 11.62 -3.57 7.35
C LEU A 36 10.89 -4.67 6.57
N LEU A 37 9.65 -4.41 6.15
CA LEU A 37 8.86 -5.36 5.37
C LEU A 37 9.44 -5.54 3.96
N ALA A 38 9.90 -4.46 3.32
CA ALA A 38 10.55 -4.52 2.02
C ALA A 38 11.86 -5.33 2.07
N GLU A 39 12.70 -5.09 3.08
CA GLU A 39 13.94 -5.83 3.34
C GLU A 39 13.69 -7.32 3.61
N SER A 40 12.53 -7.68 4.14
CA SER A 40 12.11 -9.08 4.30
C SER A 40 11.70 -9.78 2.98
N GLY A 41 11.82 -9.08 1.86
CA GLY A 41 11.48 -9.58 0.53
C GLY A 41 10.00 -9.51 0.20
N ARG A 42 9.23 -8.64 0.86
CA ARG A 42 7.80 -8.44 0.60
C ARG A 42 7.57 -7.20 -0.25
N GLU A 43 6.62 -7.28 -1.17
CA GLU A 43 6.04 -6.08 -1.77
C GLU A 43 5.17 -5.36 -0.73
N VAL A 44 5.37 -4.05 -0.56
CA VAL A 44 4.64 -3.25 0.44
C VAL A 44 3.85 -2.15 -0.25
N LEU A 45 2.54 -2.17 -0.07
CA LEU A 45 1.61 -1.16 -0.53
C LEU A 45 1.14 -0.35 0.68
N ALA A 46 1.35 0.97 0.66
CA ALA A 46 0.89 1.86 1.72
C ALA A 46 0.24 3.11 1.09
N PRO A 47 -0.96 2.97 0.49
CA PRO A 47 -1.68 4.11 -0.07
C PRO A 47 -2.20 5.02 1.06
N ASP A 48 -2.38 6.30 0.73
CA ASP A 48 -3.18 7.19 1.56
C ASP A 48 -4.67 6.96 1.26
N LEU A 49 -5.48 6.79 2.30
CA LEU A 49 -6.94 6.75 2.17
C LEU A 49 -7.47 8.12 1.72
N TRP A 50 -8.66 8.15 1.11
CA TRP A 50 -9.24 9.41 0.63
C TRP A 50 -9.35 10.47 1.72
N GLY A 51 -9.08 11.72 1.34
CA GLY A 51 -9.05 12.85 2.26
C GLY A 51 -7.83 12.90 3.17
N HIS A 52 -6.88 11.98 3.03
CA HIS A 52 -5.65 11.90 3.82
C HIS A 52 -4.41 12.00 2.93
N GLY A 53 -3.32 12.47 3.53
CA GLY A 53 -2.01 12.52 2.89
C GLY A 53 -2.05 13.18 1.51
N ARG A 54 -1.67 12.44 0.47
CA ARG A 54 -1.63 12.93 -0.92
C ARG A 54 -2.83 12.47 -1.77
N SER A 55 -3.82 11.82 -1.17
CA SER A 55 -4.97 11.27 -1.90
C SER A 55 -6.09 12.30 -2.05
N GLU A 56 -6.27 12.77 -3.29
CA GLU A 56 -7.25 13.81 -3.65
C GLU A 56 -8.59 13.23 -4.19
N MET A 57 -8.63 11.93 -4.52
CA MET A 57 -9.79 11.32 -5.18
C MET A 57 -11.00 11.19 -4.24
N LYS A 58 -12.17 11.61 -4.73
CA LYS A 58 -13.40 11.77 -3.96
C LYS A 58 -14.63 11.30 -4.76
N SER A 59 -14.42 10.34 -5.67
CA SER A 59 -15.54 9.82 -6.46
C SER A 59 -16.45 8.97 -5.57
N HIS A 60 -17.75 9.06 -5.82
CA HIS A 60 -18.76 8.21 -5.19
C HIS A 60 -19.58 7.48 -6.25
N ASP A 61 -19.15 7.50 -7.52
CA ASP A 61 -19.79 6.75 -8.58
C ASP A 61 -19.45 5.25 -8.41
N PRO A 62 -20.43 4.35 -8.25
CA PRO A 62 -20.19 2.92 -8.17
C PRO A 62 -19.42 2.35 -9.37
N ALA A 63 -19.53 2.98 -10.54
CA ALA A 63 -18.81 2.56 -11.74
C ALA A 63 -17.28 2.66 -11.59
N ASP A 64 -16.78 3.53 -10.70
CA ASP A 64 -15.34 3.67 -10.44
C ASP A 64 -14.77 2.52 -9.57
N TYR A 65 -15.62 1.60 -9.11
CA TYR A 65 -15.27 0.45 -8.26
C TYR A 65 -15.69 -0.92 -8.83
N ALA A 66 -16.22 -0.94 -10.06
CA ALA A 66 -16.77 -2.14 -10.71
C ALA A 66 -15.69 -2.99 -11.42
#